data_AF-M5AGW8-F1
#
_entry.id   AF-M5AGW8-F1
#
_cell.length_a   1.000
_cell.length_b   1.000
_cell.length_c   1.000
_cell.angle_alpha   90.00
_cell.angle_beta   90.00
_cell.angle_gamma   90.00
#
_symmetry.space_group_name_H-M   'P 1'
#
loop_
_entity.id
_entity.type
_entity.pdbx_description
1 polymer ?
#
loop_
_entity_poly.entity_id
_entity_poly.type
_entity_poly.pdbx_seq_one_letter_code
_entity_poly.pdbx_strand_id
1 'polypeptide(L)'
;MITLGTSTLSRFQRGALAQLVNEGNKSYQVMADALGVAKATISYELDRVKPYDPELAQQDADRKRRNCGRRSMLTAALATLITNHLRLTWSPETIAAAYNLSTASIYNWLNRGWLPFKLTDLPNRNVRQHRVSENGKFYN
;
A
#
# COMPACT_ATOMS: atom_id res chain seq x y z
N MET A 1 27.49 19.76 16.06
CA MET A 1 26.50 19.62 14.98
C MET A 1 25.85 18.27 15.10
N ILE A 2 24.55 18.20 15.40
CA ILE A 2 23.82 16.92 15.49
C ILE A 2 23.39 16.58 14.06
N THR A 3 24.12 15.67 13.41
CA THR A 3 23.68 15.09 12.14
C THR A 3 22.39 14.32 12.41
N LEU A 4 21.27 14.79 11.85
CA LEU A 4 20.01 14.04 11.86
C LEU A 4 20.25 12.72 11.13
N GLY A 5 20.53 11.66 11.90
CA GLY A 5 20.84 10.34 11.35
C GLY A 5 19.61 9.79 10.65
N THR A 6 19.59 9.83 9.32
CA THR A 6 18.64 9.05 8.54
C THR A 6 18.90 7.58 8.85
N SER A 7 17.90 6.86 9.36
CA SER A 7 18.01 5.45 9.76
C SER A 7 18.18 4.47 8.59
N THR A 8 18.33 4.96 7.36
CA THR A 8 18.48 4.16 6.15
C THR A 8 19.39 4.90 5.15
N LEU A 9 20.33 4.19 4.53
CA LEU A 9 21.16 4.75 3.46
C LEU A 9 20.34 5.00 2.20
N SER A 10 20.67 6.07 1.48
CA SER A 10 20.21 6.30 0.11
C SER A 10 20.91 5.34 -0.88
N ARG A 11 20.36 5.22 -2.10
CA ARG A 11 20.98 4.44 -3.19
C ARG A 11 22.41 4.91 -3.49
N PHE A 12 22.63 6.24 -3.49
CA PHE A 12 23.96 6.82 -3.67
C PHE A 12 24.93 6.45 -2.54
N GLN A 13 24.48 6.56 -1.28
CA GLN A 13 25.30 6.18 -0.12
C GLN A 13 25.63 4.68 -0.10
N ARG A 14 24.73 3.80 -0.56
CA ARG A 14 25.01 2.37 -0.73
C ARG A 14 26.12 2.12 -1.75
N GLY A 15 26.07 2.79 -2.90
CA GLY A 15 27.13 2.72 -3.91
C GLY A 15 28.49 3.19 -3.37
N ALA A 16 28.51 4.32 -2.67
CA ALA A 16 29.72 4.83 -2.03
C ALA A 16 30.25 3.88 -0.94
N LEU A 17 29.36 3.28 -0.14
CA LEU A 17 29.75 2.27 0.85
C LEU A 17 30.39 1.04 0.19
N ALA A 18 29.87 0.58 -0.95
CA ALA A 18 30.46 -0.55 -1.66
C ALA A 18 31.88 -0.26 -2.15
N GLN A 19 32.14 0.96 -2.63
CA GLN A 19 33.49 1.39 -2.98
C GLN A 19 34.42 1.39 -1.75
N LEU A 20 33.97 1.93 -0.62
CA LEU A 20 34.74 1.96 0.64
C LEU A 20 35.04 0.55 1.19
N VAL A 21 34.13 -0.40 1.00
CA VAL A 21 34.33 -1.81 1.36
C VAL A 21 35.38 -2.46 0.45
N ASN A 22 35.32 -2.19 -0.85
CA ASN A 22 36.26 -2.75 -1.85
C ASN A 22 37.68 -2.18 -1.70
N GLU A 23 37.83 -0.93 -1.26
CA GLU A 23 39.12 -0.30 -0.97
C GLU A 23 39.87 -0.96 0.22
N GLY A 24 39.18 -1.79 1.03
CA GLY A 24 39.77 -2.62 2.08
C GLY A 24 40.13 -1.88 3.38
N ASN A 25 40.19 -2.63 4.50
CA ASN A 25 40.70 -2.23 5.83
C ASN A 25 40.21 -0.88 6.43
N LYS A 26 39.01 -0.42 6.05
CA LYS A 26 38.37 0.74 6.70
C LYS A 26 37.52 0.28 7.89
N SER A 27 37.67 0.96 9.02
CA SER A 27 36.79 0.73 10.16
C SER A 27 35.38 1.25 9.86
N TYR A 28 34.35 0.69 10.50
CA TYR A 28 32.97 1.19 10.34
C TYR A 28 32.83 2.67 10.72
N GLN A 29 33.68 3.18 11.62
CA GLN A 29 33.69 4.60 11.99
C GLN A 29 34.15 5.46 10.81
N VAL A 30 35.23 5.08 10.13
CA VAL A 30 35.74 5.81 8.96
C VAL A 30 34.72 5.84 7.82
N MET A 31 34.03 4.72 7.58
CA MET A 31 32.95 4.65 6.58
C MET A 31 31.76 5.54 6.95
N ALA A 32 31.40 5.57 8.23
CA ALA A 32 30.30 6.38 8.75
C ALA A 32 30.59 7.88 8.63
N ASP A 33 31.81 8.29 9.00
CA ASP A 33 32.27 9.68 8.90
C ASP A 33 32.31 10.13 7.43
N ALA A 34 32.81 9.27 6.52
CA ALA A 34 32.85 9.55 5.08
C ALA A 34 31.46 9.74 4.45
N LEU A 35 30.45 9.03 4.96
CA LEU A 35 29.08 9.09 4.45
C LEU A 35 28.17 10.05 5.23
N GLY A 36 28.67 10.66 6.32
CA GLY A 36 27.90 11.54 7.20
C GLY A 36 26.76 10.83 7.93
N VAL A 37 26.94 9.56 8.29
CA VAL A 37 25.91 8.72 8.94
C VAL A 37 26.41 8.15 10.26
N ALA A 38 25.52 7.54 11.04
CA ALA A 38 25.91 6.85 12.27
C ALA A 38 26.66 5.54 11.97
N LYS A 39 27.66 5.19 12.81
CA LYS A 39 28.37 3.90 12.76
C LYS A 39 27.42 2.70 12.76
N ALA A 40 26.35 2.77 13.55
CA ALA A 40 25.33 1.72 13.60
C ALA A 40 24.67 1.51 12.23
N THR A 41 24.41 2.58 11.47
CA THR A 41 23.83 2.50 10.12
C THR A 41 24.73 1.70 9.18
N ILE A 42 26.05 1.90 9.24
CA ILE A 42 27.02 1.11 8.45
C ILE A 42 26.99 -0.35 8.87
N SER A 43 27.06 -0.64 10.17
CA SER A 43 27.03 -2.01 10.69
C SER A 43 25.77 -2.75 10.26
N TYR A 44 24.60 -2.15 10.47
CA TYR A 44 23.33 -2.73 10.07
C TYR A 44 23.24 -2.95 8.57
N GLU A 45 23.75 -2.02 7.76
CA GLU A 45 23.71 -2.13 6.31
C GLU A 45 24.60 -3.27 5.79
N LEU A 46 25.84 -3.37 6.28
CA LEU A 46 26.79 -4.41 5.88
C LEU A 46 26.36 -5.81 6.34
N ASP A 47 25.57 -5.91 7.42
CA ASP A 47 25.00 -7.18 7.86
C ASP A 47 23.75 -7.63 7.07
N ARG A 48 23.18 -6.78 6.19
CA ARG A 48 21.95 -7.14 5.44
C ARG A 48 22.16 -8.25 4.41
N VAL A 49 23.23 -8.14 3.62
CA VAL A 49 23.50 -9.01 2.45
C VAL A 49 24.99 -9.37 2.46
N LYS A 50 25.31 -10.66 2.30
CA LYS A 50 26.68 -11.18 2.30
C LYS A 50 26.92 -12.03 1.04
N PRO A 51 27.95 -11.75 0.23
CA PRO A 51 28.83 -10.57 0.28
C PRO A 51 28.06 -9.26 0.06
N TYR A 52 28.61 -8.12 0.50
CA TYR A 52 27.91 -6.85 0.41
C TYR A 52 27.72 -6.43 -1.05
N ASP A 53 26.47 -6.25 -1.46
CA ASP A 53 26.07 -5.75 -2.77
C ASP A 53 25.08 -4.58 -2.57
N PRO A 54 25.42 -3.36 -3.05
CA PRO A 54 24.59 -2.19 -2.86
C PRO A 54 23.25 -2.27 -3.59
N GLU A 55 23.17 -2.97 -4.72
CA GLU A 55 21.94 -3.14 -5.48
C GLU A 55 21.00 -4.12 -4.76
N LEU A 56 21.53 -5.24 -4.27
CA LEU A 56 20.74 -6.19 -3.48
C LEU A 56 20.25 -5.56 -2.16
N ALA A 57 21.08 -4.76 -1.51
CA ALA A 57 20.69 -4.03 -0.30
C ALA A 57 19.58 -3.00 -0.59
N GLN A 58 19.64 -2.31 -1.74
CA GLN A 58 18.59 -1.41 -2.19
C GLN A 58 17.28 -2.16 -2.48
N GLN A 59 17.35 -3.28 -3.21
CA GLN A 59 16.19 -4.12 -3.50
C GLN A 59 15.54 -4.69 -2.23
N ASP A 60 16.34 -5.10 -1.24
CA ASP A 60 15.83 -5.52 0.08
C ASP A 60 15.11 -4.38 0.80
N ALA A 61 15.70 -3.18 0.82
CA ALA A 61 15.09 -2.01 1.42
C ALA A 61 13.76 -1.63 0.74
N ASP A 62 13.70 -1.66 -0.60
CA ASP A 62 12.49 -1.36 -1.36
C ASP A 62 11.43 -2.45 -1.21
N ARG A 63 11.82 -3.72 -1.14
CA ARG A 63 10.90 -4.82 -0.82
C ARG A 63 10.30 -4.65 0.58
N LYS A 64 11.14 -4.39 1.59
CA LYS A 64 10.67 -4.15 2.97
C LYS A 64 9.75 -2.93 3.02
N ARG A 65 10.12 -1.82 2.38
CA ARG A 65 9.29 -0.61 2.30
C ARG A 65 7.93 -0.87 1.63
N ARG A 66 7.90 -1.63 0.52
CA ARG A 66 6.64 -2.04 -0.14
C ARG A 66 5.75 -2.91 0.76
N ASN A 67 6.36 -3.70 1.63
CA ASN A 67 5.66 -4.57 2.57
C ASN A 67 5.34 -3.90 3.90
N CYS A 68 5.84 -2.69 4.15
CA CYS A 68 5.50 -1.91 5.34
C CYS A 68 4.08 -1.35 5.24
N GLY A 69 3.47 -1.13 6.41
CA GLY A 69 2.12 -0.58 6.53
C GLY A 69 1.08 -1.61 6.95
N ARG A 70 -0.16 -1.15 7.12
CA ARG A 70 -1.28 -1.99 7.53
C ARG A 70 -1.75 -2.85 6.36
N ARG A 71 -1.78 -4.17 6.55
CA ARG A 71 -2.38 -5.09 5.57
C ARG A 71 -3.88 -4.84 5.47
N SER A 72 -4.40 -4.87 4.24
CA SER A 72 -5.83 -4.83 3.99
C SER A 72 -6.52 -6.05 4.59
N MET A 73 -7.73 -5.89 5.11
CA MET A 73 -8.61 -7.00 5.52
C MET A 73 -9.29 -7.68 4.32
N LEU A 74 -9.15 -7.11 3.11
CA LEU A 74 -9.75 -7.63 1.89
C LEU A 74 -9.09 -8.95 1.48
N THR A 75 -9.74 -10.06 1.77
CA THR A 75 -9.39 -11.38 1.24
C THR A 75 -10.07 -11.62 -0.12
N ALA A 76 -9.60 -12.60 -0.90
CA ALA A 76 -10.23 -12.95 -2.17
C ALA A 76 -11.70 -13.36 -2.00
N ALA A 77 -12.02 -14.14 -0.97
CA ALA A 77 -13.40 -14.52 -0.66
C ALA A 77 -14.26 -13.30 -0.30
N LEU A 78 -13.73 -12.37 0.50
CA LEU A 78 -14.44 -11.14 0.85
C LEU A 78 -14.65 -10.24 -0.37
N ALA A 79 -13.66 -10.12 -1.25
CA ALA A 79 -13.77 -9.36 -2.49
C ALA A 79 -14.87 -9.92 -3.40
N THR A 80 -14.92 -11.24 -3.59
CA THR A 80 -15.97 -11.92 -4.35
C THR A 80 -17.34 -11.68 -3.72
N LEU A 81 -17.46 -11.83 -2.40
CA LEU A 81 -18.70 -11.61 -1.66
C LEU A 81 -19.21 -10.18 -1.83
N ILE A 82 -18.35 -9.18 -1.61
CA ILE A 82 -18.71 -7.76 -1.77
C ILE A 82 -19.15 -7.49 -3.21
N THR A 83 -18.38 -7.98 -4.18
CA THR A 83 -18.68 -7.77 -5.61
C THR A 83 -20.02 -8.38 -6.00
N ASN A 84 -20.35 -9.58 -5.50
CA ASN A 84 -21.64 -10.22 -5.77
C ASN A 84 -22.80 -9.39 -5.20
N HIS A 85 -22.67 -8.86 -3.99
CA HIS A 85 -23.69 -7.98 -3.41
C HIS A 85 -23.86 -6.66 -4.17
N LEU A 86 -22.75 -6.05 -4.60
CA LEU A 86 -22.79 -4.86 -5.45
C LEU A 86 -23.54 -5.12 -6.76
N ARG A 87 -23.34 -6.30 -7.37
CA ARG A 87 -24.09 -6.73 -8.57
C ARG A 87 -25.58 -6.97 -8.29
N LEU A 88 -25.93 -7.36 -7.07
CA LEU A 88 -27.32 -7.45 -6.60
C LEU A 88 -27.89 -6.09 -6.17
N THR A 89 -27.25 -4.98 -6.56
CA THR A 89 -27.66 -3.60 -6.27
C THR A 89 -27.66 -3.21 -4.80
N TRP A 90 -26.92 -3.94 -3.95
CA TRP A 90 -26.70 -3.52 -2.58
C TRP A 90 -25.76 -2.31 -2.54
N SER A 91 -26.04 -1.35 -1.66
CA SER A 91 -25.16 -0.20 -1.47
C SER A 91 -23.93 -0.57 -0.61
N PRO A 92 -22.80 0.14 -0.74
CA PRO A 92 -21.63 -0.05 0.13
C PRO A 92 -21.97 0.04 1.62
N GLU A 93 -22.89 0.92 2.02
CA GLU A 93 -23.36 1.08 3.41
C GLU A 93 -24.12 -0.17 3.88
N THR A 94 -24.95 -0.74 3.01
CA THR A 94 -25.74 -1.95 3.33
C THR A 94 -24.83 -3.15 3.53
N ILE A 95 -23.84 -3.32 2.64
CA ILE A 95 -22.83 -4.38 2.75
C ILE A 95 -21.98 -4.17 4.00
N ALA A 96 -21.58 -2.93 4.29
CA ALA A 96 -20.80 -2.60 5.49
C ALA A 96 -21.53 -3.00 6.77
N ALA A 97 -22.81 -2.65 6.89
CA ALA A 97 -23.64 -3.01 8.03
C ALA A 97 -23.83 -4.53 8.16
N ALA A 98 -24.08 -5.24 7.05
CA ALA A 98 -24.33 -6.69 7.06
C ALA A 98 -23.09 -7.52 7.45
N TYR A 99 -21.89 -7.05 7.10
CA TYR A 99 -20.64 -7.79 7.29
C TYR A 99 -19.71 -7.17 8.35
N ASN A 100 -20.22 -6.23 9.16
CA ASN A 100 -19.46 -5.51 10.18
C ASN A 100 -18.16 -4.90 9.64
N LEU A 101 -18.25 -4.28 8.45
CA LEU A 101 -17.14 -3.59 7.80
C LEU A 101 -17.31 -2.07 7.93
N SER A 102 -16.21 -1.34 7.73
CA SER A 102 -16.29 0.11 7.52
C SER A 102 -16.72 0.40 6.08
N THR A 103 -17.73 1.27 5.92
CA THR A 103 -18.14 1.79 4.62
C THR A 103 -16.98 2.46 3.88
N ALA A 104 -16.15 3.22 4.61
CA ALA A 104 -14.97 3.86 4.05
C ALA A 104 -13.97 2.84 3.48
N SER A 105 -13.82 1.67 4.12
CA SER A 105 -12.97 0.60 3.58
C SER A 105 -13.48 0.09 2.22
N ILE A 106 -14.80 -0.09 2.06
CA ILE A 106 -15.39 -0.54 0.79
C ILE A 106 -15.14 0.49 -0.32
N TYR A 107 -15.40 1.78 -0.04
CA TYR A 107 -15.10 2.86 -1.00
C TYR A 107 -13.60 2.95 -1.32
N ASN A 108 -12.72 2.80 -0.32
CA ASN A 108 -11.27 2.78 -0.54
C ASN A 108 -10.84 1.62 -1.44
N TRP A 109 -11.44 0.44 -1.30
CA TRP A 109 -11.15 -0.71 -2.16
C TRP A 109 -11.66 -0.51 -3.58
N LEU A 110 -12.82 0.11 -3.77
CA LEU A 110 -13.34 0.51 -5.09
C LEU A 110 -12.42 1.53 -5.76
N ASN A 111 -12.05 2.60 -5.04
CA ASN A 111 -11.16 3.66 -5.56
C ASN A 111 -9.77 3.14 -5.95
N ARG A 112 -9.25 2.15 -5.22
CA ARG A 112 -7.97 1.51 -5.53
C ARG A 112 -8.07 0.46 -6.65
N GLY A 113 -9.26 0.15 -7.14
CA GLY A 113 -9.50 -0.89 -8.14
C GLY A 113 -9.27 -2.31 -7.63
N TRP A 114 -9.36 -2.54 -6.32
CA TRP A 114 -9.17 -3.87 -5.71
C TRP A 114 -10.41 -4.75 -5.79
N LEU A 115 -11.55 -4.15 -6.11
CA LEU A 115 -12.80 -4.84 -6.40
C LEU A 115 -13.08 -4.72 -7.89
N PRO A 116 -13.45 -5.81 -8.60
CA PRO A 116 -13.82 -5.77 -10.02
C PRO A 116 -15.24 -5.22 -10.19
N PHE A 117 -15.46 -4.00 -9.72
CA PHE A 117 -16.71 -3.25 -9.80
C PHE A 117 -16.37 -1.75 -9.89
N LYS A 118 -16.99 -1.01 -10.83
CA LYS A 118 -16.68 0.42 -11.01
C LYS A 118 -17.51 1.26 -10.06
N LEU A 119 -16.91 2.31 -9.52
CA LEU A 119 -17.61 3.26 -8.65
C LEU A 119 -18.79 3.95 -9.36
N THR A 120 -18.68 4.18 -10.67
CA THR A 120 -19.72 4.78 -11.52
C THR A 120 -20.98 3.92 -11.64
N ASP A 121 -20.83 2.62 -11.43
CA ASP A 121 -21.90 1.63 -11.64
C ASP A 121 -22.64 1.35 -10.32
N LEU A 122 -22.31 2.08 -9.25
CA LEU A 122 -22.98 1.95 -7.97
C LEU A 122 -24.46 2.36 -8.09
N PRO A 123 -25.38 1.65 -7.40
CA PRO A 123 -26.79 1.99 -7.41
C PRO A 123 -27.02 3.40 -6.90
N ASN A 124 -27.53 4.30 -7.74
CA ASN A 124 -27.82 5.68 -7.36
C ASN A 124 -29.13 5.74 -6.57
N ARG A 125 -29.07 5.48 -5.26
CA ARG A 125 -30.26 5.40 -4.40
C ARG A 125 -30.85 6.77 -4.01
N ASN A 126 -30.11 7.86 -4.27
CA ASN A 126 -30.61 9.22 -4.04
C ASN A 126 -31.57 9.69 -5.14
N VAL A 127 -31.69 8.95 -6.24
CA VAL A 127 -32.68 9.21 -7.28
C VAL A 127 -33.91 8.36 -7.00
N ARG A 128 -34.92 8.98 -6.38
CA ARG A 128 -36.25 8.38 -6.24
C ARG A 128 -36.86 8.28 -7.63
N GLN A 129 -36.83 7.10 -8.25
CA GLN A 129 -37.55 6.88 -9.51
C GLN A 129 -39.05 7.01 -9.24
N HIS A 130 -39.68 8.06 -9.77
CA HIS A 130 -41.12 8.23 -9.72
C HIS A 130 -41.76 7.08 -10.51
N ARG A 131 -42.63 6.30 -9.87
CA ARG A 131 -43.41 5.28 -10.59
C ARG A 131 -44.23 6.01 -11.65
N VAL A 132 -44.12 5.62 -12.92
CA VAL A 132 -45.05 6.09 -13.95
C VAL A 132 -46.44 5.63 -13.52
N SER A 133 -47.37 6.56 -13.33
CA SER A 133 -48.75 6.22 -12.98
C SER A 133 -49.35 5.41 -14.13
N GLU A 134 -49.79 4.19 -13.85
CA GLU A 134 -50.63 3.44 -14.77
C GLU A 134 -51.94 4.22 -14.94
N ASN A 135 -52.05 4.97 -16.04
CA ASN A 135 -53.30 5.58 -16.44
C ASN A 135 -54.24 4.44 -16.88
N GLY A 136 -55.01 3.93 -15.92
CA GLY A 136 -56.12 3.01 -16.16
C GLY A 136 -57.08 3.61 -17.17
N LYS A 137 -57.00 3.15 -18.42
CA LYS A 137 -58.00 3.42 -19.44
C LYS A 137 -59.12 2.38 -19.28
N PHE A 138 -60.07 2.69 -18.41
CA PHE A 138 -61.42 2.11 -18.50
C PHE A 138 -62.24 3.05 -19.41
N TYR A 139 -62.67 2.56 -20.56
CA TYR A 139 -63.81 3.13 -21.29
C TYR A 139 -64.72 1.97 -21.69
N ASN A 140 -66.01 2.17 -21.39
CA ASN A 140 -67.16 1.31 -21.69
C ASN A 140 -67.38 1.15 -23.20
#